data_AF-A0A817R1Z0-F1
#
_entry.id   AF-A0A817R1Z0-F1
#
_cell.length_a   1.000
_cell.length_b   1.000
_cell.length_c   1.000
_cell.angle_alpha   90.00
_cell.angle_beta   90.00
_cell.angle_gamma   90.00
#
_symmetry.space_group_name_H-M   'P 1'
#
loop_
_entity.id
_entity.type
_entity.pdbx_description
1 polymer ?
#
loop_
_entity_poly.entity_id
_entity_poly.type
_entity_poly.pdbx_seq_one_letter_code
_entity_poly.pdbx_strand_id
1 'polypeptide(L)'
;MYMNKILLFIFLVTPMIGICGTINTKLPAIYYGNQGWAMNEIEYISSWIGKRPIIILLFTDWCNTSMNNLFNYQLNNIWNNQSIPAITWEPFGCSGSSQPGIVGLIRNNTYDTYINQFGDRLKIWLAGNDGVLGNGDDRRVYLRLAHEMNGNWYPWSMSSTPQDFISAWHHIHDIFANKSLDSTRLQWIWCVNNADVGSYTAENYWVGENYVDWMGIDGYNFGKSQSWSSWLNPNQVFDNMITRLKNLSSTKPICINEYASTSVRTGNISNITAKYDWLQQFCVYMNNNQIKMASYFNTDKETDWAIFGGIRGDSLWTNYSVYTAYRDCFQSNDWIVINSTNPRLISDEEFSGTATTTAATATYSTSAATAITVEYANIYRQFLEILICIIMGNCSGVLPMGHGSNSNHPHGGPPGQARKHSNDGGRRGSGDSHGKGGGQGHGHGNKNH
;
A
#
# COMPACT_ATOMS: atom_id res chain seq x y z
N MET A 1 64.36 9.14 -26.41
CA MET A 1 64.18 7.98 -25.51
C MET A 1 63.97 8.55 -24.11
N TYR A 2 62.83 8.48 -23.43
CA TYR A 2 61.61 7.71 -23.56
C TYR A 2 60.40 8.63 -23.31
N MET A 3 59.35 8.42 -24.08
CA MET A 3 58.04 9.10 -24.01
C MET A 3 57.39 8.94 -22.63
N ASN A 4 56.85 10.02 -22.06
CA ASN A 4 55.76 9.90 -21.09
C ASN A 4 54.49 10.46 -21.72
N LYS A 5 53.53 9.55 -21.91
CA LYS A 5 52.25 9.73 -22.58
C LYS A 5 51.40 10.76 -21.84
N ILE A 6 51.10 11.88 -22.48
CA ILE A 6 49.98 12.74 -22.10
C ILE A 6 48.71 11.98 -22.51
N LEU A 7 47.99 11.41 -21.54
CA LEU A 7 46.63 10.93 -21.77
C LEU A 7 45.72 12.15 -21.96
N LEU A 8 45.36 12.43 -23.20
CA LEU A 8 44.30 13.37 -23.54
C LEU A 8 42.95 12.70 -23.21
N PHE A 9 42.40 12.96 -22.03
CA PHE A 9 41.03 12.58 -21.71
C PHE A 9 40.07 13.53 -22.45
N ILE A 10 39.61 13.10 -23.64
CA ILE A 10 38.44 13.70 -24.29
C ILE A 10 37.22 13.23 -23.50
N PHE A 11 36.72 14.06 -22.57
CA PHE A 11 35.38 13.89 -22.03
C PHE A 11 34.39 14.36 -23.09
N LEU A 12 33.85 13.42 -23.85
CA LEU A 12 32.60 13.62 -24.57
C LEU A 12 31.55 14.02 -23.53
N VAL A 13 31.15 15.28 -23.55
CA VAL A 13 29.91 15.72 -22.89
C VAL A 13 28.78 15.18 -23.75
N THR A 14 28.46 13.89 -23.58
CA THR A 14 27.18 13.38 -24.00
C THR A 14 26.13 14.16 -23.22
N PRO A 15 25.15 14.81 -23.86
CA PRO A 15 24.01 15.31 -23.11
C PRO A 15 23.46 14.11 -22.35
N MET A 16 23.32 14.24 -21.03
CA MET A 16 22.49 13.32 -20.27
C MET A 16 21.10 13.40 -20.90
N ILE A 17 20.83 12.50 -21.84
CA ILE A 17 19.47 12.13 -22.19
C ILE A 17 18.93 11.62 -20.87
N GLY A 18 18.17 12.47 -20.18
CA GLY A 18 17.39 12.04 -19.04
C GLY A 18 16.63 10.83 -19.51
N ILE A 19 16.99 9.65 -19.01
CA ILE A 19 16.18 8.45 -19.23
C ILE A 19 14.85 8.84 -18.63
N CYS A 20 13.88 9.07 -19.50
CA CYS A 20 12.52 9.33 -19.12
C CYS A 20 12.00 8.04 -18.50
N GLY A 21 12.23 7.88 -17.20
CA GLY A 21 11.79 6.72 -16.45
C GLY A 21 10.27 6.68 -16.48
N THR A 22 9.71 5.50 -16.73
CA THR A 22 8.30 5.25 -16.55
C THR A 22 7.96 5.50 -15.08
N ILE A 23 7.00 6.37 -14.80
CA ILE A 23 6.52 6.59 -13.43
C ILE A 23 5.77 5.33 -12.99
N ASN A 24 6.12 4.81 -11.82
CA ASN A 24 5.39 3.70 -11.23
C ASN A 24 4.08 4.19 -10.57
N THR A 25 3.03 4.34 -11.38
CA THR A 25 1.70 4.64 -10.86
C THR A 25 1.18 3.54 -9.94
N LYS A 26 0.65 3.95 -8.78
CA LYS A 26 0.22 3.06 -7.70
C LYS A 26 -1.18 3.38 -7.22
N LEU A 27 -1.98 2.36 -6.95
CA LEU A 27 -3.26 2.47 -6.29
C LEU A 27 -3.07 2.57 -4.77
N PRO A 28 -3.47 3.68 -4.13
CA PRO A 28 -3.45 3.79 -2.68
C PRO A 28 -4.53 2.89 -2.04
N ALA A 29 -4.11 1.94 -1.22
CA ALA A 29 -5.01 0.97 -0.60
C ALA A 29 -4.82 0.89 0.92
N ILE A 30 -5.87 0.51 1.64
CA ILE A 30 -5.81 0.31 3.10
C ILE A 30 -6.86 -0.70 3.59
N TYR A 31 -6.47 -1.50 4.59
CA TYR A 31 -7.40 -2.13 5.53
C TYR A 31 -7.38 -1.32 6.83
N TYR A 32 -8.54 -0.82 7.25
CA TYR A 32 -8.65 0.06 8.42
C TYR A 32 -9.45 -0.58 9.58
N GLY A 33 -9.68 -1.89 9.54
CA GLY A 33 -10.31 -2.65 10.61
C GLY A 33 -11.84 -2.68 10.60
N ASN A 34 -12.51 -1.68 10.02
CA ASN A 34 -13.98 -1.56 10.09
C ASN A 34 -14.73 -2.04 8.83
N GLN A 35 -14.05 -2.59 7.83
CA GLN A 35 -14.66 -3.38 6.76
C GLN A 35 -15.79 -2.68 5.95
N GLY A 36 -15.79 -1.34 5.86
CA GLY A 36 -16.87 -0.59 5.20
C GLY A 36 -17.98 -0.06 6.12
N TRP A 37 -17.90 -0.25 7.45
CA TRP A 37 -18.90 0.24 8.41
C TRP A 37 -18.63 1.67 8.90
N ALA A 38 -17.37 2.00 9.21
CA ALA A 38 -16.98 3.28 9.80
C ALA A 38 -16.23 4.17 8.79
N MET A 39 -16.84 4.48 7.64
CA MET A 39 -16.15 5.20 6.55
C MET A 39 -15.68 6.61 6.93
N ASN A 40 -16.24 7.22 7.98
CA ASN A 40 -15.73 8.47 8.55
C ASN A 40 -14.26 8.36 8.99
N GLU A 41 -13.78 7.19 9.43
CA GLU A 41 -12.36 6.99 9.76
C GLU A 41 -11.46 7.13 8.53
N ILE A 42 -11.93 6.68 7.35
CA ILE A 42 -11.23 6.90 6.09
C ILE A 42 -11.19 8.39 5.75
N GLU A 43 -12.22 9.17 6.06
CA GLU A 43 -12.19 10.63 5.87
C GLU A 43 -11.13 11.31 6.77
N TYR A 44 -10.99 10.88 8.02
CA TYR A 44 -9.94 11.35 8.93
C TYR A 44 -8.54 10.95 8.43
N ILE A 45 -8.36 9.68 8.06
CA ILE A 45 -7.11 9.19 7.48
C ILE A 45 -6.78 9.96 6.21
N SER A 46 -7.76 10.19 5.33
CA SER A 46 -7.57 10.96 4.10
C SER A 46 -7.17 12.41 4.37
N SER A 47 -7.76 13.03 5.39
CA SER A 47 -7.43 14.40 5.80
C SER A 47 -6.02 14.51 6.38
N TRP A 48 -5.57 13.50 7.11
CA TRP A 48 -4.20 13.43 7.61
C TRP A 48 -3.18 13.13 6.51
N ILE A 49 -3.50 12.21 5.61
CA ILE A 49 -2.64 11.85 4.47
C ILE A 49 -2.58 12.99 3.44
N GLY A 50 -3.65 13.78 3.31
CA GLY A 50 -3.83 14.74 2.21
C GLY A 50 -4.24 14.09 0.88
N LYS A 51 -4.43 12.76 0.86
CA LYS A 51 -4.96 11.98 -0.25
C LYS A 51 -5.88 10.89 0.26
N ARG A 52 -6.89 10.53 -0.52
CA ARG A 52 -7.85 9.48 -0.20
C ARG A 52 -7.30 8.11 -0.58
N PRO A 53 -7.28 7.11 0.33
CA PRO A 53 -7.16 5.71 -0.05
C PRO A 53 -8.32 5.32 -0.96
N ILE A 54 -8.02 4.98 -2.22
CA ILE A 54 -9.05 4.70 -3.23
C ILE A 54 -9.42 3.23 -3.28
N ILE A 55 -8.62 2.34 -2.68
CA ILE A 55 -8.95 0.93 -2.51
C ILE A 55 -9.15 0.62 -1.03
N ILE A 56 -10.29 0.03 -0.67
CA ILE A 56 -10.58 -0.40 0.70
C ILE A 56 -10.63 -1.91 0.73
N LEU A 57 -9.66 -2.52 1.41
CA LEU A 57 -9.66 -3.95 1.67
C LEU A 57 -10.70 -4.28 2.73
N LEU A 58 -11.42 -5.38 2.54
CA LEU A 58 -12.29 -6.00 3.53
C LEU A 58 -12.22 -7.52 3.41
N PHE A 59 -12.84 -8.22 4.35
CA PHE A 59 -12.86 -9.66 4.52
C PHE A 59 -14.31 -10.11 4.72
N THR A 60 -14.68 -11.24 4.11
CA THR A 60 -16.00 -11.84 4.32
C THR A 60 -15.92 -13.35 4.20
N ASP A 61 -16.61 -14.03 5.11
CA ASP A 61 -16.82 -15.48 5.09
C ASP A 61 -17.93 -15.88 4.10
N TRP A 62 -18.23 -17.18 4.01
CA TRP A 62 -19.32 -17.75 3.21
C TRP A 62 -20.62 -17.93 4.00
N CYS A 63 -20.96 -16.94 4.83
CA CYS A 63 -22.24 -16.89 5.52
C CYS A 63 -23.26 -16.02 4.79
N ASN A 64 -24.53 -16.44 4.78
CA ASN A 64 -25.61 -15.63 4.20
C ASN A 64 -25.78 -14.28 4.89
N THR A 65 -25.55 -14.21 6.21
CA THR A 65 -25.61 -12.94 6.96
C THR A 65 -24.49 -11.99 6.53
N SER A 66 -23.26 -12.50 6.39
CA SER A 66 -22.12 -11.72 5.91
C SER A 66 -22.33 -11.26 4.47
N MET A 67 -22.81 -12.15 3.59
CA MET A 67 -23.19 -11.79 2.22
C MET A 67 -24.28 -10.71 2.20
N ASN A 68 -25.28 -10.78 3.08
CA ASN A 68 -26.31 -9.75 3.21
C ASN A 68 -25.72 -8.41 3.61
N ASN A 69 -24.86 -8.39 4.62
CA ASN A 69 -24.20 -7.19 5.09
C ASN A 69 -23.30 -6.56 4.02
N LEU A 70 -22.55 -7.40 3.30
CA LEU A 70 -21.64 -7.00 2.23
C LEU A 70 -22.36 -6.19 1.16
N PHE A 71 -23.38 -6.78 0.54
CA PHE A 71 -24.06 -6.17 -0.61
C PHE A 71 -25.09 -5.10 -0.21
N ASN A 72 -25.70 -5.19 0.98
CA ASN A 72 -26.70 -4.20 1.39
C ASN A 72 -26.03 -2.93 1.94
N TYR A 73 -24.84 -3.04 2.55
CA TYR A 73 -24.22 -1.93 3.26
C TYR A 73 -22.75 -1.71 2.88
N GLN A 74 -21.87 -2.67 3.13
CA GLN A 74 -20.42 -2.42 3.12
C GLN A 74 -19.90 -1.96 1.75
N LEU A 75 -20.31 -2.63 0.66
CA LEU A 75 -19.89 -2.23 -0.69
C LEU A 75 -20.44 -0.85 -1.08
N ASN A 76 -21.69 -0.53 -0.69
CA ASN A 76 -22.29 0.77 -0.95
C ASN A 76 -21.59 1.88 -0.16
N ASN A 77 -21.27 1.64 1.11
CA ASN A 77 -20.54 2.58 1.95
C ASN A 77 -19.15 2.89 1.37
N ILE A 78 -18.43 1.86 0.92
CA ILE A 78 -17.10 2.02 0.29
C ILE A 78 -17.22 2.81 -1.01
N TRP A 79 -18.16 2.46 -1.88
CA TRP A 79 -18.35 3.15 -3.17
C TRP A 79 -18.79 4.60 -3.00
N ASN A 80 -19.74 4.88 -2.11
CA ASN A 80 -20.23 6.23 -1.83
C ASN A 80 -19.15 7.11 -1.18
N ASN A 81 -18.15 6.51 -0.52
CA ASN A 81 -16.95 7.19 -0.04
C ASN A 81 -15.92 7.47 -1.15
N GLN A 82 -16.27 7.21 -2.42
CA GLN A 82 -15.39 7.32 -3.58
C GLN A 82 -14.16 6.40 -3.49
N SER A 83 -14.39 5.17 -3.06
CA SER A 83 -13.39 4.11 -3.02
C SER A 83 -13.91 2.84 -3.70
N ILE A 84 -13.00 2.01 -4.17
CA ILE A 84 -13.26 0.71 -4.80
C ILE A 84 -13.01 -0.39 -3.75
N PRO A 85 -13.98 -1.30 -3.53
CA PRO A 85 -13.80 -2.42 -2.62
C PRO A 85 -12.80 -3.45 -3.16
N ALA A 86 -11.91 -3.93 -2.29
CA ALA A 86 -11.14 -5.15 -2.49
C ALA A 86 -11.60 -6.20 -1.48
N ILE A 87 -12.32 -7.20 -1.97
CA ILE A 87 -12.96 -8.23 -1.14
C ILE A 87 -11.99 -9.41 -0.99
N THR A 88 -11.47 -9.60 0.22
CA THR A 88 -10.89 -10.89 0.61
C THR A 88 -12.04 -11.85 0.89
N TRP A 89 -12.22 -12.81 -0.01
CA TRP A 89 -13.33 -13.74 0.04
C TRP A 89 -12.83 -15.07 0.60
N GLU A 90 -13.19 -15.33 1.85
CA GLU A 90 -12.67 -16.43 2.64
C GLU A 90 -13.66 -17.58 2.64
N PRO A 91 -13.32 -18.77 2.10
CA PRO A 91 -14.14 -19.97 2.19
C PRO A 91 -14.23 -20.53 3.62
N PHE A 92 -14.60 -19.71 4.59
CA PHE A 92 -15.07 -20.14 5.90
C PHE A 92 -16.59 -20.26 5.87
N GLY A 93 -17.15 -21.16 6.66
CA GLY A 93 -18.56 -21.08 7.02
C GLY A 93 -18.83 -19.92 7.98
N CYS A 94 -20.08 -19.82 8.45
CA CYS A 94 -20.52 -18.74 9.32
C CYS A 94 -19.66 -18.54 10.56
N SER A 95 -19.32 -17.28 10.85
CA SER A 95 -18.51 -16.89 12.01
C SER A 95 -17.09 -17.50 11.97
N GLY A 96 -16.53 -17.65 10.77
CA GLY A 96 -15.17 -18.17 10.59
C GLY A 96 -15.05 -19.68 10.81
N SER A 97 -16.17 -20.43 10.76
CA SER A 97 -16.13 -21.87 10.99
C SER A 97 -15.36 -22.58 9.87
N SER A 98 -14.33 -23.36 10.22
CA SER A 98 -13.53 -24.11 9.25
C SER A 98 -14.27 -25.33 8.72
N GLN A 99 -14.15 -25.57 7.41
CA GLN A 99 -14.57 -26.81 6.76
C GLN A 99 -13.33 -27.49 6.16
N PRO A 100 -12.81 -28.58 6.74
CA PRO A 100 -11.73 -29.34 6.14
C PRO A 100 -12.10 -29.82 4.73
N GLY A 101 -11.15 -29.73 3.80
CA GLY A 101 -11.36 -30.14 2.40
C GLY A 101 -12.28 -29.24 1.60
N ILE A 102 -12.51 -27.99 2.04
CA ILE A 102 -13.46 -27.08 1.39
C ILE A 102 -13.23 -26.89 -0.11
N VAL A 103 -11.99 -26.81 -0.58
CA VAL A 103 -11.71 -26.68 -2.03
C VAL A 103 -12.12 -27.93 -2.82
N GLY A 104 -12.01 -29.12 -2.23
CA GLY A 104 -12.54 -30.35 -2.85
C GLY A 104 -14.08 -30.36 -2.90
N LEU A 105 -14.74 -29.80 -1.89
CA LEU A 105 -16.20 -29.64 -1.87
C LEU A 105 -16.69 -28.61 -2.90
N ILE A 106 -15.96 -27.52 -3.09
CA ILE A 106 -16.22 -26.52 -4.13
C ILE A 106 -16.17 -27.18 -5.52
N ARG A 107 -15.10 -27.94 -5.81
CA ARG A 107 -14.97 -28.68 -7.07
C ARG A 107 -16.12 -29.67 -7.32
N ASN A 108 -16.73 -30.20 -6.26
CA ASN A 108 -17.87 -31.12 -6.33
C ASN A 108 -19.23 -30.38 -6.24
N ASN A 109 -19.26 -29.09 -6.55
CA ASN A 109 -20.47 -28.25 -6.63
C ASN A 109 -21.23 -28.07 -5.31
N THR A 110 -20.63 -28.42 -4.16
CA THR A 110 -21.33 -28.39 -2.86
C THR A 110 -21.75 -26.98 -2.46
N TYR A 111 -21.00 -25.96 -2.90
CA TYR A 111 -21.23 -24.56 -2.58
C TYR A 111 -21.78 -23.75 -3.75
N ASP A 112 -22.15 -24.37 -4.87
CA ASP A 112 -22.55 -23.66 -6.09
C ASP A 112 -23.76 -22.77 -5.88
N THR A 113 -24.70 -23.15 -5.02
CA THR A 113 -25.85 -22.28 -4.70
C THR A 113 -25.38 -20.97 -4.08
N TYR A 114 -24.45 -21.03 -3.11
CA TYR A 114 -23.89 -19.84 -2.48
C TYR A 114 -23.05 -19.02 -3.47
N ILE A 115 -22.17 -19.67 -4.24
CA ILE A 115 -21.29 -19.01 -5.22
C ILE A 115 -22.12 -18.32 -6.31
N ASN A 116 -23.17 -18.97 -6.81
CA ASN A 116 -24.08 -18.37 -7.78
C ASN A 116 -24.81 -17.17 -7.19
N GLN A 117 -25.35 -17.28 -5.98
CA GLN A 117 -26.03 -16.17 -5.31
C GLN A 117 -25.10 -14.98 -5.08
N PHE A 118 -23.85 -15.23 -4.69
CA PHE A 118 -22.84 -14.19 -4.55
C PHE A 118 -22.56 -13.51 -5.90
N GLY A 119 -22.34 -14.29 -6.97
CA GLY A 119 -22.10 -13.78 -8.32
C GLY A 119 -23.29 -12.96 -8.86
N ASP A 120 -24.53 -13.40 -8.61
CA ASP A 120 -25.73 -12.68 -9.03
C ASP A 120 -25.86 -11.34 -8.29
N ARG A 121 -25.62 -11.32 -6.98
CA ARG A 121 -25.64 -10.08 -6.20
C ARG A 121 -24.51 -9.14 -6.58
N LEU A 122 -23.33 -9.67 -6.88
CA LEU A 122 -22.21 -8.88 -7.36
C LEU A 122 -22.52 -8.25 -8.72
N LYS A 123 -23.12 -9.02 -9.64
CA LYS A 123 -23.57 -8.49 -10.94
C LYS A 123 -24.55 -7.33 -10.78
N ILE A 124 -25.55 -7.48 -9.91
CA ILE A 124 -26.53 -6.42 -9.62
C ILE A 124 -25.83 -5.18 -9.05
N TRP A 125 -24.90 -5.36 -8.11
CA TRP A 125 -24.18 -4.25 -7.51
C TRP A 125 -23.23 -3.55 -8.50
N LEU A 126 -22.59 -4.31 -9.40
CA LEU A 126 -21.68 -3.79 -10.43
C LEU A 126 -22.40 -2.98 -11.51
N ALA A 127 -23.67 -3.29 -11.80
CA ALA A 127 -24.49 -2.59 -12.79
C ALA A 127 -24.86 -1.13 -12.41
N GLY A 128 -24.18 -0.54 -11.42
CA GLY A 128 -24.28 0.89 -11.16
C GLY A 128 -25.65 1.35 -10.66
N ASN A 129 -25.96 2.60 -10.96
CA ASN A 129 -27.22 3.23 -10.52
C ASN A 129 -28.35 3.01 -11.53
N ASP A 130 -28.01 2.78 -12.80
CA ASP A 130 -29.01 2.53 -13.84
C ASP A 130 -29.43 1.05 -13.93
N GLY A 131 -28.70 0.16 -13.28
CA GLY A 131 -29.00 -1.27 -13.21
C GLY A 131 -28.66 -2.03 -14.50
N VAL A 132 -27.89 -1.43 -15.40
CA VAL A 132 -27.47 -2.02 -16.67
C VAL A 132 -25.97 -2.29 -16.64
N LEU A 133 -25.56 -3.54 -16.84
CA LEU A 133 -24.14 -3.88 -16.89
C LEU A 133 -23.54 -3.54 -18.27
N GLY A 134 -22.29 -3.09 -18.30
CA GLY A 134 -21.49 -2.91 -19.51
C GLY A 134 -21.59 -1.51 -20.12
N ASN A 135 -21.99 -0.52 -19.31
CA ASN A 135 -22.04 0.88 -19.68
C ASN A 135 -20.91 1.68 -18.99
N GLY A 136 -21.02 3.00 -19.04
CA GLY A 136 -20.04 3.90 -18.43
C GLY A 136 -20.10 4.02 -16.91
N ASP A 137 -21.19 3.64 -16.21
CA ASP A 137 -21.33 3.81 -14.74
C ASP A 137 -21.17 2.53 -13.94
N ASP A 138 -20.82 1.42 -14.60
CA ASP A 138 -20.42 0.16 -13.97
C ASP A 138 -19.48 0.40 -12.79
N ARG A 139 -19.90 -0.06 -11.60
CA ARG A 139 -19.03 -0.11 -10.43
C ARG A 139 -17.92 -1.13 -10.66
N ARG A 140 -16.91 -1.10 -9.79
CA ARG A 140 -15.74 -1.96 -9.88
C ARG A 140 -15.40 -2.61 -8.55
N VAL A 141 -14.75 -3.77 -8.61
CA VAL A 141 -14.33 -4.53 -7.43
C VAL A 141 -13.06 -5.33 -7.72
N TYR A 142 -12.23 -5.51 -6.70
CA TYR A 142 -11.19 -6.54 -6.69
C TYR A 142 -11.65 -7.71 -5.82
N LEU A 143 -11.41 -8.94 -6.26
CA LEU A 143 -11.79 -10.16 -5.53
C LEU A 143 -10.54 -11.01 -5.26
N ARG A 144 -10.21 -11.16 -3.99
CA ARG A 144 -9.06 -11.92 -3.47
C ARG A 144 -9.57 -13.19 -2.80
N LEU A 145 -9.77 -14.22 -3.61
CA LEU A 145 -10.32 -15.51 -3.19
C LEU A 145 -9.25 -16.34 -2.47
N ALA A 146 -9.60 -16.92 -1.31
CA ALA A 146 -8.81 -17.98 -0.66
C ALA A 146 -7.29 -17.66 -0.56
N HIS A 147 -6.97 -16.46 -0.09
CA HIS A 147 -5.61 -15.94 0.05
C HIS A 147 -4.69 -16.80 0.93
N GLU A 148 -3.37 -16.59 0.79
CA GLU A 148 -2.31 -17.28 1.56
C GLU A 148 -2.41 -18.81 1.48
N MET A 149 -2.75 -19.32 0.30
CA MET A 149 -2.89 -20.76 0.07
C MET A 149 -1.59 -21.55 0.28
N ASN A 150 -0.43 -20.90 0.19
CA ASN A 150 0.89 -21.46 0.50
C ASN A 150 1.25 -21.42 2.02
N GLY A 151 0.34 -20.97 2.87
CA GLY A 151 0.44 -21.06 4.33
C GLY A 151 -0.05 -22.42 4.88
N ASN A 152 -0.20 -22.50 6.20
CA ASN A 152 -0.70 -23.70 6.89
C ASN A 152 -1.77 -23.40 7.96
N TRP A 153 -2.41 -22.23 7.92
CA TRP A 153 -3.38 -21.79 8.93
C TRP A 153 -4.83 -21.78 8.42
N TYR A 154 -5.05 -21.83 7.11
CA TYR A 154 -6.39 -21.80 6.52
C TYR A 154 -6.87 -23.19 6.06
N PRO A 155 -8.19 -23.47 6.11
CA PRO A 155 -8.74 -24.75 5.71
C PRO A 155 -8.57 -25.04 4.20
N TRP A 156 -8.44 -24.00 3.37
CA TRP A 156 -8.09 -24.11 1.95
C TRP A 156 -6.59 -24.27 1.68
N SER A 157 -5.76 -24.30 2.73
CA SER A 157 -4.31 -24.58 2.65
C SER A 157 -3.95 -25.92 3.30
N MET A 158 -4.52 -26.23 4.48
CA MET A 158 -4.13 -27.40 5.31
C MET A 158 -4.67 -28.76 4.85
N SER A 159 -5.82 -28.79 4.17
CA SER A 159 -6.55 -30.04 3.89
C SER A 159 -6.90 -30.15 2.43
N SER A 160 -5.98 -29.73 1.57
CA SER A 160 -6.17 -29.67 0.12
C SER A 160 -4.87 -29.84 -0.63
N THR A 161 -4.95 -30.49 -1.80
CA THR A 161 -3.83 -30.48 -2.74
C THR A 161 -3.86 -29.19 -3.58
N PRO A 162 -2.72 -28.76 -4.16
CA PRO A 162 -2.71 -27.64 -5.08
C PRO A 162 -3.63 -27.85 -6.28
N GLN A 163 -3.79 -29.09 -6.76
CA GLN A 163 -4.72 -29.40 -7.84
C GLN A 163 -6.20 -29.19 -7.43
N ASP A 164 -6.56 -29.52 -6.20
CA ASP A 164 -7.92 -29.23 -5.68
C ASP A 164 -8.16 -27.72 -5.62
N PHE A 165 -7.17 -26.96 -5.15
CA PHE A 165 -7.23 -25.50 -5.12
C PHE A 165 -7.39 -24.91 -6.52
N ILE A 166 -6.56 -25.31 -7.48
CA ILE A 166 -6.62 -24.84 -8.88
C ILE A 166 -7.99 -25.15 -9.48
N SER A 167 -8.50 -26.37 -9.28
CA SER A 167 -9.80 -26.77 -9.81
C SER A 167 -10.95 -25.97 -9.18
N ALA A 168 -10.89 -25.70 -7.87
CA ALA A 168 -11.88 -24.87 -7.18
C ALA A 168 -11.85 -23.42 -7.67
N TRP A 169 -10.66 -22.86 -7.89
CA TRP A 169 -10.50 -21.52 -8.43
C TRP A 169 -11.11 -21.40 -9.83
N HIS A 170 -10.74 -22.31 -10.74
CA HIS A 170 -11.30 -22.34 -12.11
C HIS A 170 -12.82 -22.44 -12.09
N HIS A 171 -13.38 -23.33 -11.26
CA HIS A 171 -14.82 -23.50 -11.14
C HIS A 171 -15.55 -22.21 -10.71
N ILE A 172 -15.05 -21.53 -9.68
CA ILE A 172 -15.65 -20.26 -9.21
C ILE A 172 -15.48 -19.17 -10.28
N HIS A 173 -14.29 -19.04 -10.86
CA HIS A 173 -14.03 -18.05 -11.91
C HIS A 173 -14.97 -18.25 -13.11
N ASP A 174 -15.16 -19.49 -13.55
CA ASP A 174 -16.03 -19.82 -14.68
C ASP A 174 -17.51 -19.51 -14.39
N ILE A 175 -17.98 -19.70 -13.14
CA ILE A 175 -19.33 -19.26 -12.73
C ILE A 175 -19.49 -17.74 -12.92
N PHE A 176 -18.48 -16.96 -12.56
CA PHE A 176 -18.54 -15.48 -12.67
C PHE A 176 -18.39 -15.03 -14.12
N ALA A 177 -17.50 -15.65 -14.90
CA ALA A 177 -17.35 -15.39 -16.33
C ALA A 177 -18.66 -15.69 -17.09
N ASN A 178 -19.34 -16.80 -16.77
CA ASN A 178 -20.65 -17.16 -17.34
C ASN A 178 -21.76 -16.16 -16.99
N LYS A 179 -21.57 -15.33 -15.95
CA LYS A 179 -22.48 -14.22 -15.59
C LYS A 179 -22.11 -12.89 -16.28
N SER A 180 -21.14 -12.89 -17.19
CA SER A 180 -20.60 -11.70 -17.89
C SER A 180 -19.89 -10.71 -16.95
N LEU A 181 -19.28 -11.22 -15.87
CA LEU A 181 -18.40 -10.44 -15.01
C LEU A 181 -16.99 -10.48 -15.59
N ASP A 182 -16.64 -9.51 -16.42
CA ASP A 182 -15.33 -9.41 -17.07
C ASP A 182 -14.33 -8.55 -16.27
N SER A 183 -13.08 -8.54 -16.75
CA SER A 183 -11.97 -7.85 -16.11
C SER A 183 -12.09 -6.32 -16.08
N THR A 184 -13.00 -5.71 -16.85
CA THR A 184 -13.20 -4.26 -16.77
C THR A 184 -13.87 -3.84 -15.47
N ARG A 185 -14.58 -4.77 -14.79
CA ARG A 185 -15.37 -4.50 -13.57
C ARG A 185 -14.99 -5.37 -12.38
N LEU A 186 -14.48 -6.58 -12.61
CA LEU A 186 -14.05 -7.52 -11.59
C LEU A 186 -12.61 -7.96 -11.86
N GLN A 187 -11.69 -7.65 -10.95
CA GLN A 187 -10.29 -8.06 -11.05
C GLN A 187 -9.97 -9.15 -10.01
N TRP A 188 -9.46 -10.29 -10.46
CA TRP A 188 -9.09 -11.42 -9.60
C TRP A 188 -7.66 -11.28 -9.06
N ILE A 189 -7.53 -11.38 -7.74
CA ILE A 189 -6.24 -11.30 -7.04
C ILE A 189 -5.86 -12.69 -6.54
N TRP A 190 -4.85 -13.31 -7.15
CA TRP A 190 -4.22 -14.53 -6.65
C TRP A 190 -3.14 -14.13 -5.64
N CYS A 191 -3.43 -14.30 -4.35
CA CYS A 191 -2.61 -13.75 -3.26
C CYS A 191 -1.95 -14.83 -2.42
N VAL A 192 -0.62 -14.79 -2.34
CA VAL A 192 0.21 -15.71 -1.55
C VAL A 192 0.71 -15.04 -0.27
N ASN A 193 1.09 -15.84 0.73
CA ASN A 193 1.93 -15.37 1.83
C ASN A 193 3.36 -15.16 1.32
N ASN A 194 4.09 -14.21 1.91
CA ASN A 194 5.47 -13.89 1.54
C ASN A 194 6.45 -15.06 1.73
N ALA A 195 6.09 -16.09 2.50
CA ALA A 195 6.85 -17.31 2.67
C ALA A 195 5.97 -18.55 2.47
N ASP A 196 6.56 -19.64 1.99
CA ASP A 196 5.90 -20.94 1.99
C ASP A 196 6.02 -21.54 3.40
N VAL A 197 4.89 -21.66 4.08
CA VAL A 197 4.79 -22.27 5.42
C VAL A 197 4.03 -23.60 5.37
N GLY A 198 3.25 -23.82 4.30
CA GLY A 198 2.57 -25.06 3.99
C GLY A 198 3.48 -26.13 3.36
N SER A 199 2.86 -27.23 2.94
CA SER A 199 3.57 -28.37 2.32
C SER A 199 3.94 -28.17 0.86
N TYR A 200 3.44 -27.12 0.22
CA TYR A 200 3.60 -26.84 -1.21
C TYR A 200 4.05 -25.41 -1.41
N THR A 201 4.76 -25.16 -2.51
CA THR A 201 5.23 -23.81 -2.84
C THR A 201 4.10 -22.98 -3.44
N ALA A 202 4.20 -21.66 -3.37
CA ALA A 202 3.31 -20.73 -4.07
C ALA A 202 3.02 -21.14 -5.53
N GLU A 203 4.05 -21.49 -6.31
CA GLU A 203 3.91 -21.85 -7.72
C GLU A 203 3.09 -23.13 -7.93
N ASN A 204 3.05 -24.05 -6.96
CA ASN A 204 2.21 -25.23 -7.06
C ASN A 204 0.72 -24.87 -7.10
N TYR A 205 0.32 -23.74 -6.52
CA TYR A 205 -1.05 -23.24 -6.50
C TYR A 205 -1.39 -22.30 -7.66
N TRP A 206 -0.49 -22.13 -8.64
CA TRP A 206 -0.71 -21.22 -9.76
C TRP A 206 -1.88 -21.66 -10.62
N VAL A 207 -2.86 -20.78 -10.79
CA VAL A 207 -4.13 -21.06 -11.48
C VAL A 207 -4.09 -20.68 -12.97
N GLY A 208 -2.98 -20.13 -13.46
CA GLY A 208 -2.80 -19.77 -14.85
C GLY A 208 -3.18 -18.33 -15.19
N GLU A 209 -2.55 -17.81 -16.24
CA GLU A 209 -2.64 -16.41 -16.69
C GLU A 209 -4.06 -15.90 -16.96
N ASN A 210 -4.95 -16.77 -17.42
CA ASN A 210 -6.32 -16.39 -17.82
C ASN A 210 -7.29 -16.27 -16.63
N TYR A 211 -6.85 -16.68 -15.44
CA TYR A 211 -7.69 -16.76 -14.23
C TYR A 211 -7.23 -15.78 -13.14
N VAL A 212 -6.23 -14.95 -13.44
CA VAL A 212 -5.61 -13.99 -12.52
C VAL A 212 -5.48 -12.66 -13.22
N ASP A 213 -5.89 -11.58 -12.57
CA ASP A 213 -5.58 -10.22 -13.03
C ASP A 213 -4.42 -9.61 -12.25
N TRP A 214 -4.28 -9.94 -10.96
CA TRP A 214 -3.22 -9.44 -10.09
C TRP A 214 -2.52 -10.55 -9.30
N MET A 215 -1.20 -10.45 -9.18
CA MET A 215 -0.40 -11.28 -8.29
C MET A 215 -0.23 -10.58 -6.94
N GLY A 216 -0.88 -11.11 -5.90
CA GLY A 216 -0.90 -10.56 -4.55
C GLY A 216 0.14 -11.19 -3.63
N ILE A 217 0.67 -10.41 -2.70
CA ILE A 217 1.51 -10.88 -1.60
C ILE A 217 1.02 -10.29 -0.28
N ASP A 218 0.94 -11.11 0.76
CA ASP A 218 0.80 -10.66 2.14
C ASP A 218 2.12 -10.84 2.88
N GLY A 219 2.54 -9.83 3.64
CA GLY A 219 3.80 -9.90 4.37
C GLY A 219 3.94 -8.84 5.45
N TYR A 220 4.55 -9.22 6.57
CA TYR A 220 4.58 -8.42 7.78
C TYR A 220 5.97 -8.42 8.40
N ASN A 221 6.39 -7.28 8.93
CA ASN A 221 7.52 -7.22 9.84
C ASN A 221 7.02 -7.38 11.28
N PHE A 222 7.04 -8.61 11.79
CA PHE A 222 6.68 -8.94 13.17
C PHE A 222 7.73 -8.53 14.21
N GLY A 223 8.92 -8.05 13.79
CA GLY A 223 9.93 -7.59 14.74
C GLY A 223 10.22 -8.63 15.82
N LYS A 224 10.27 -8.20 17.07
CA LYS A 224 10.35 -9.09 18.24
C LYS A 224 9.04 -9.19 19.02
N SER A 225 7.89 -9.01 18.35
CA SER A 225 6.58 -9.13 19.00
C SER A 225 6.15 -10.58 19.22
N GLN A 226 6.71 -11.53 18.44
CA GLN A 226 6.48 -12.96 18.59
C GLN A 226 7.78 -13.68 18.98
N SER A 227 7.64 -14.83 19.65
CA SER A 227 8.80 -15.65 20.07
C SER A 227 9.60 -16.18 18.87
N TRP A 228 8.91 -16.47 17.76
CA TRP A 228 9.48 -16.99 16.51
C TRP A 228 9.96 -15.92 15.54
N SER A 229 9.65 -14.63 15.78
CA SER A 229 9.91 -13.57 14.80
C SER A 229 11.24 -12.83 15.03
N SER A 230 11.68 -12.09 14.01
CA SER A 230 12.76 -11.12 14.10
C SER A 230 12.46 -9.88 13.28
N TRP A 231 13.21 -8.80 13.50
CA TRP A 231 13.07 -7.58 12.71
C TRP A 231 13.58 -7.82 11.28
N LEU A 232 12.70 -7.60 10.31
CA LEU A 232 12.99 -7.72 8.89
C LEU A 232 12.69 -6.40 8.19
N ASN A 233 13.65 -5.88 7.44
CA ASN A 233 13.42 -4.76 6.53
C ASN A 233 12.54 -5.22 5.35
N PRO A 234 11.89 -4.29 4.61
CA PRO A 234 10.98 -4.62 3.52
C PRO A 234 11.53 -5.64 2.51
N ASN A 235 12.77 -5.46 2.09
CA ASN A 235 13.41 -6.34 1.14
C ASN A 235 13.57 -7.78 1.69
N GLN A 236 13.86 -7.92 2.99
CA GLN A 236 13.93 -9.23 3.64
C GLN A 236 12.56 -9.88 3.80
N VAL A 237 11.49 -9.08 3.93
CA VAL A 237 10.11 -9.60 3.97
C VAL A 237 9.67 -10.07 2.58
N PHE A 238 9.97 -9.32 1.52
CA PHE A 238 9.27 -9.46 0.23
C PHE A 238 10.15 -9.91 -0.96
N ASP A 239 11.48 -9.73 -0.95
CA ASP A 239 12.32 -9.94 -2.15
C ASP A 239 12.20 -11.36 -2.71
N ASN A 240 12.19 -12.36 -1.81
CA ASN A 240 12.13 -13.76 -2.21
C ASN A 240 10.85 -14.04 -3.01
N MET A 241 9.68 -13.70 -2.45
CA MET A 241 8.40 -13.97 -3.11
C MET A 241 8.20 -13.08 -4.33
N ILE A 242 8.55 -11.78 -4.28
CA ILE A 242 8.47 -10.91 -5.46
C ILE A 242 9.28 -11.46 -6.64
N THR A 243 10.49 -11.94 -6.38
CA THR A 243 11.34 -12.53 -7.44
C THR A 243 10.68 -13.75 -8.06
N ARG A 244 10.08 -14.62 -7.22
CA ARG A 244 9.37 -15.82 -7.67
C ARG A 244 8.13 -15.47 -8.49
N LEU A 245 7.34 -14.51 -8.04
CA LEU A 245 6.15 -14.07 -8.79
C LEU A 245 6.51 -13.44 -10.14
N LYS A 246 7.56 -12.61 -10.20
CA LYS A 246 8.07 -12.03 -11.47
C LYS A 246 8.57 -13.10 -12.45
N ASN A 247 9.08 -14.22 -11.94
CA ASN A 247 9.47 -15.37 -12.76
C ASN A 247 8.27 -16.21 -13.19
N LEU A 248 7.23 -16.28 -12.36
CA LEU A 248 5.99 -17.02 -12.64
C LEU A 248 5.16 -16.33 -13.72
N SER A 249 5.05 -15.00 -13.67
CA SER A 249 4.41 -14.17 -14.68
C SER A 249 5.14 -12.85 -14.87
N SER A 250 5.47 -12.52 -16.12
CA SER A 250 6.15 -11.26 -16.47
C SER A 250 5.19 -10.13 -16.82
N THR A 251 3.89 -10.40 -16.91
CA THR A 251 2.89 -9.45 -17.40
C THR A 251 1.90 -9.00 -16.33
N LYS A 252 1.63 -9.83 -15.32
CA LYS A 252 0.65 -9.51 -14.28
C LYS A 252 1.19 -8.45 -13.30
N PRO A 253 0.42 -7.40 -13.00
CA PRO A 253 0.80 -6.43 -11.97
C PRO A 253 0.88 -7.10 -10.60
N ILE A 254 1.84 -6.64 -9.78
CA ILE A 254 2.01 -7.11 -8.41
C ILE A 254 1.34 -6.13 -7.44
N CYS A 255 0.56 -6.68 -6.52
CA CYS A 255 0.03 -5.97 -5.37
C CYS A 255 0.51 -6.58 -4.05
N ILE A 256 0.54 -5.75 -3.01
CA ILE A 256 0.77 -6.17 -1.63
C ILE A 256 -0.54 -5.94 -0.88
N ASN A 257 -1.34 -6.99 -0.69
CA ASN A 257 -2.71 -6.86 -0.18
C ASN A 257 -2.75 -6.67 1.33
N GLU A 258 -1.77 -7.23 2.03
CA GLU A 258 -1.54 -6.97 3.45
C GLU A 258 -0.07 -6.67 3.70
N TYR A 259 0.20 -5.50 4.29
CA TYR A 259 1.47 -5.26 4.94
C TYR A 259 1.36 -4.37 6.16
N ALA A 260 2.22 -4.64 7.13
CA ALA A 260 2.46 -3.75 8.25
C ALA A 260 3.82 -4.05 8.91
N SER A 261 4.23 -3.14 9.78
CA SER A 261 5.42 -3.28 10.61
C SER A 261 5.05 -2.98 12.06
N THR A 262 5.53 -3.79 12.99
CA THR A 262 5.44 -3.51 14.42
C THR A 262 6.43 -2.41 14.80
N SER A 263 6.21 -1.75 15.93
CA SER A 263 7.31 -0.99 16.56
C SER A 263 8.21 -1.87 17.43
N VAL A 264 7.80 -3.08 17.79
CA VAL A 264 8.55 -3.95 18.71
C VAL A 264 9.85 -4.46 18.08
N ARG A 265 10.99 -3.99 18.59
CA ARG A 265 12.30 -4.26 18.00
C ARG A 265 13.17 -5.23 18.81
N THR A 266 13.08 -5.23 20.14
CA THR A 266 13.92 -6.09 21.00
C THR A 266 13.18 -6.47 22.26
N GLY A 267 13.02 -7.78 22.54
CA GLY A 267 12.46 -8.26 23.81
C GLY A 267 11.16 -7.58 24.24
N ASN A 268 10.18 -7.43 23.33
CA ASN A 268 8.92 -6.71 23.53
C ASN A 268 9.05 -5.18 23.78
N ILE A 269 10.22 -4.59 23.53
CA ILE A 269 10.45 -3.13 23.60
C ILE A 269 10.17 -2.50 22.24
N SER A 270 9.25 -1.55 22.23
CA SER A 270 8.90 -0.72 21.07
C SER A 270 9.97 0.32 20.75
N ASN A 271 10.22 0.52 19.46
CA ASN A 271 11.07 1.55 18.88
C ASN A 271 10.28 2.25 17.76
N ILE A 272 9.79 3.45 18.03
CA ILE A 272 8.95 4.23 17.11
C ILE A 272 9.75 4.60 15.86
N THR A 273 11.00 5.05 16.02
CA THR A 273 11.90 5.40 14.92
C THR A 273 12.14 4.21 14.00
N ALA A 274 12.26 2.99 14.53
CA ALA A 274 12.45 1.80 13.71
C ALA A 274 11.27 1.55 12.76
N LYS A 275 10.03 1.68 13.26
CA LYS A 275 8.83 1.54 12.42
C LYS A 275 8.73 2.69 11.41
N TYR A 276 9.03 3.92 11.84
CA TYR A 276 9.14 5.06 10.92
C TYR A 276 10.12 4.78 9.76
N ASP A 277 11.33 4.32 10.06
CA ASP A 277 12.36 4.01 9.07
C ASP A 277 11.92 2.87 8.14
N TRP A 278 11.24 1.86 8.69
CA TRP A 278 10.69 0.75 7.90
C TRP A 278 9.67 1.23 6.87
N LEU A 279 8.77 2.15 7.28
CA LEU A 279 7.76 2.73 6.39
C LEU A 279 8.40 3.55 5.25
N GLN A 280 9.45 4.32 5.55
CA GLN A 280 10.25 5.02 4.54
C GLN A 280 10.89 4.04 3.55
N GLN A 281 11.54 2.98 4.07
CA GLN A 281 12.14 1.94 3.24
C GLN A 281 11.11 1.22 2.37
N PHE A 282 9.92 0.95 2.91
CA PHE A 282 8.86 0.28 2.15
C PHE A 282 8.34 1.17 1.01
N CYS A 283 8.27 2.49 1.23
CA CYS A 283 7.91 3.43 0.18
C CYS A 283 8.87 3.34 -1.02
N VAL A 284 10.18 3.38 -0.77
CA VAL A 284 11.21 3.22 -1.79
C VAL A 284 11.15 1.84 -2.43
N TYR A 285 10.92 0.80 -1.62
CA TYR A 285 10.82 -0.58 -2.07
C TYR A 285 9.72 -0.79 -3.11
N MET A 286 8.53 -0.21 -2.91
CA MET A 286 7.43 -0.29 -3.87
C MET A 286 7.82 0.24 -5.25
N ASN A 287 8.53 1.36 -5.29
CA ASN A 287 8.99 1.99 -6.54
C ASN A 287 10.04 1.14 -7.25
N ASN A 288 11.06 0.68 -6.51
CA ASN A 288 12.13 -0.14 -7.08
C ASN A 288 11.60 -1.49 -7.62
N ASN A 289 10.50 -2.00 -7.05
CA ASN A 289 9.93 -3.27 -7.44
C ASN A 289 8.73 -3.20 -8.39
N GLN A 290 8.31 -2.00 -8.81
CA GLN A 290 7.14 -1.76 -9.65
C GLN A 290 5.85 -2.35 -9.04
N ILE A 291 5.71 -2.27 -7.71
CA ILE A 291 4.46 -2.62 -7.04
C ILE A 291 3.39 -1.62 -7.46
N LYS A 292 2.20 -2.11 -7.83
CA LYS A 292 1.11 -1.31 -8.42
C LYS A 292 -0.03 -1.01 -7.46
N MET A 293 -0.12 -1.73 -6.34
CA MET A 293 -1.10 -1.51 -5.28
C MET A 293 -0.49 -2.01 -3.96
N ALA A 294 -0.68 -1.27 -2.86
CA ALA A 294 -0.24 -1.71 -1.55
C ALA A 294 -1.25 -1.30 -0.48
N SER A 295 -1.84 -2.28 0.21
CA SER A 295 -2.85 -2.10 1.25
C SER A 295 -2.25 -2.26 2.64
N TYR A 296 -2.12 -1.13 3.35
CA TYR A 296 -1.60 -1.14 4.71
C TYR A 296 -2.62 -1.77 5.67
N PHE A 297 -2.19 -2.68 6.52
CA PHE A 297 -3.04 -3.33 7.52
C PHE A 297 -3.11 -2.47 8.80
N ASN A 298 -3.94 -1.43 8.78
CA ASN A 298 -4.07 -0.46 9.87
C ASN A 298 -5.03 -0.95 10.96
N THR A 299 -4.58 -1.90 11.79
CA THR A 299 -5.33 -2.33 12.98
C THR A 299 -4.37 -2.85 14.05
N ASP A 300 -4.56 -2.48 15.30
CA ASP A 300 -3.79 -3.10 16.39
C ASP A 300 -4.40 -4.49 16.68
N LYS A 301 -3.61 -5.55 16.46
CA LYS A 301 -4.06 -6.96 16.57
C LYS A 301 -3.00 -7.83 17.26
N GLU A 302 -2.27 -8.67 16.51
CA GLU A 302 -1.20 -9.51 17.06
C GLU A 302 -0.07 -8.66 17.65
N THR A 303 0.09 -7.45 17.12
CA THR A 303 0.95 -6.39 17.65
C THR A 303 0.46 -5.03 17.14
N ASP A 304 1.24 -3.98 17.36
CA ASP A 304 0.90 -2.58 17.08
C ASP A 304 1.08 -2.20 15.60
N TRP A 305 0.25 -2.76 14.72
CA TRP A 305 0.36 -2.53 13.28
C TRP A 305 -0.04 -1.12 12.86
N ALA A 306 -0.96 -0.46 13.57
CA ALA A 306 -1.60 0.77 13.07
C ALA A 306 -0.59 1.92 12.79
N ILE A 307 -0.82 2.62 11.69
CA ILE A 307 -0.15 3.87 11.31
C ILE A 307 -0.97 5.12 11.65
N PHE A 308 -2.25 4.94 11.95
CA PHE A 308 -3.19 5.98 12.33
C PHE A 308 -4.11 5.47 13.44
N GLY A 309 -4.19 6.23 14.53
CA GLY A 309 -5.10 5.95 15.64
C GLY A 309 -4.75 4.74 16.50
N GLY A 310 -3.58 4.16 16.29
CA GLY A 310 -3.04 3.09 17.12
C GLY A 310 -2.49 3.57 18.45
N ILE A 311 -2.00 2.62 19.24
CA ILE A 311 -1.38 2.90 20.54
C ILE A 311 -0.07 3.73 20.45
N ARG A 312 0.56 3.81 19.26
CA ARG A 312 1.85 4.50 19.04
C ARG A 312 1.88 5.29 17.74
N GLY A 313 2.81 6.24 17.67
CA GLY A 313 3.08 7.10 16.52
C GLY A 313 4.31 7.97 16.78
N ASP A 314 4.96 8.47 15.72
CA ASP A 314 6.03 9.47 15.82
C ASP A 314 5.51 10.91 15.94
N SER A 315 4.21 11.10 15.74
CA SER A 315 3.54 12.40 15.89
C SER A 315 2.09 12.24 16.36
N LEU A 316 1.46 13.37 16.66
CA LEU A 316 0.03 13.48 16.97
C LEU A 316 -0.66 14.33 15.91
N TRP A 317 -1.78 13.85 15.39
CA TRP A 317 -2.67 14.60 14.51
C TRP A 317 -4.09 14.51 15.06
N THR A 318 -4.70 15.65 15.41
CA THR A 318 -6.05 15.73 16.01
C THR A 318 -6.29 14.73 17.17
N ASN A 319 -5.26 14.50 18.00
CA ASN A 319 -5.21 13.54 19.11
C ASN A 319 -5.08 12.06 18.72
N TYR A 320 -4.93 11.74 17.44
CA TYR A 320 -4.54 10.41 16.98
C TYR A 320 -3.02 10.30 16.92
N SER A 321 -2.48 9.21 17.48
CA SER A 321 -1.10 8.81 17.19
C SER A 321 -0.98 8.43 15.73
N VAL A 322 0.04 8.98 15.06
CA VAL A 322 0.24 8.78 13.63
C VAL A 322 1.69 8.51 13.29
N TYR A 323 1.92 7.80 12.18
CA TYR A 323 3.25 7.59 11.62
C TYR A 323 3.49 8.47 10.39
N THR A 324 4.25 9.57 10.54
CA THR A 324 4.38 10.58 9.47
C THR A 324 5.06 10.06 8.21
N ALA A 325 5.93 9.06 8.32
CA ALA A 325 6.54 8.39 7.18
C ALA A 325 5.51 7.80 6.20
N TYR A 326 4.39 7.28 6.70
CA TYR A 326 3.33 6.75 5.84
C TYR A 326 2.64 7.87 5.04
N ARG A 327 2.27 8.97 5.70
CA ARG A 327 1.74 10.16 5.03
C ARG A 327 2.73 10.68 3.98
N ASP A 328 4.00 10.80 4.33
CA ASP A 328 5.01 11.40 3.46
C ASP A 328 5.23 10.55 2.20
N CYS A 329 5.14 9.22 2.31
CA CYS A 329 5.17 8.32 1.17
C CYS A 329 4.05 8.61 0.14
N PHE A 330 2.87 9.02 0.61
CA PHE A 330 1.71 9.30 -0.25
C PHE A 330 1.81 10.64 -0.99
N GLN A 331 2.77 11.52 -0.66
CA GLN A 331 2.82 12.87 -1.23
C GLN A 331 3.32 12.90 -2.69
N SER A 332 3.98 11.85 -3.16
CA SER A 332 4.46 11.77 -4.55
C SER A 332 3.32 11.69 -5.58
N ASN A 333 3.54 12.22 -6.79
CA ASN A 333 2.51 12.31 -7.85
C ASN A 333 2.22 10.98 -8.57
N ASP A 334 2.87 9.91 -8.14
CA ASP A 334 2.73 8.56 -8.68
C ASP A 334 1.65 7.74 -7.94
N TRP A 335 0.98 8.31 -6.95
CA TRP A 335 -0.24 7.75 -6.36
C TRP A 335 -1.47 8.21 -7.12
N ILE A 336 -2.22 7.24 -7.63
CA ILE A 336 -3.47 7.48 -8.36
C ILE A 336 -4.47 8.14 -7.41
N VAL A 337 -5.13 9.18 -7.91
CA VAL A 337 -6.25 9.86 -7.26
C VAL A 337 -7.49 9.65 -8.11
N ILE A 338 -8.66 9.61 -7.47
CA ILE A 338 -9.92 9.49 -8.20
C ILE A 338 -10.10 10.65 -9.18
N ASN A 339 -10.72 10.34 -10.32
CA ASN A 339 -11.31 11.34 -11.18
C ASN A 339 -12.80 11.47 -10.84
N SER A 340 -13.18 12.56 -10.17
CA SER A 340 -14.57 12.80 -9.74
C SER A 340 -15.58 12.91 -10.89
N THR A 341 -15.13 13.15 -12.13
CA THR A 341 -16.00 13.15 -13.32
C THR A 341 -16.08 11.77 -13.97
N ASN A 342 -15.22 10.83 -13.57
CA ASN A 342 -15.28 9.45 -14.03
C ASN A 342 -16.22 8.66 -13.10
N PRO A 343 -17.39 8.23 -13.57
CA PRO A 343 -18.34 7.46 -12.76
C PRO A 343 -17.75 6.13 -12.24
N ARG A 344 -16.68 5.61 -12.87
CA ARG A 344 -15.96 4.40 -12.46
C ARG A 344 -14.73 4.69 -11.58
N LEU A 345 -14.62 5.93 -11.09
CA LEU A 345 -13.59 6.50 -10.21
C LEU A 345 -12.17 6.62 -10.80
N ILE A 346 -11.70 5.63 -11.55
CA ILE A 346 -10.36 5.56 -12.16
C ILE A 346 -10.43 5.04 -13.60
N SER A 347 -9.37 5.14 -14.39
CA SER A 347 -9.33 4.58 -15.75
C SER A 347 -9.31 3.03 -15.75
N ASP A 348 -9.56 2.40 -16.90
CA ASP A 348 -9.44 0.94 -17.04
C ASP A 348 -7.98 0.48 -16.87
N GLU A 349 -7.02 1.28 -17.33
CA GLU A 349 -5.57 1.01 -17.19
C GLU A 349 -5.12 1.15 -15.73
N GLU A 350 -5.65 2.13 -15.00
CA GLU A 350 -5.40 2.29 -13.56
C GLU A 350 -5.99 1.12 -12.78
N PHE A 351 -7.23 0.74 -13.09
CA PHE A 351 -7.92 -0.38 -12.45
C PHE A 351 -7.21 -1.72 -12.68
N SER A 352 -6.70 -1.94 -13.89
CA SER A 352 -5.95 -3.15 -14.28
C SER A 352 -4.45 -3.11 -13.93
N GLY A 353 -3.95 -2.01 -13.35
CA GLY A 353 -2.53 -1.88 -12.98
C GLY A 353 -1.58 -1.75 -14.17
N THR A 354 -2.11 -1.53 -15.37
CA THR A 354 -1.37 -1.40 -16.64
C THR A 354 -1.05 0.06 -17.01
N ALA A 355 -1.56 1.03 -16.25
CA ALA A 355 -1.27 2.45 -16.44
C ALA A 355 0.25 2.70 -16.48
N THR A 356 0.69 3.35 -17.56
CA THR A 356 2.07 3.83 -17.72
C THR A 356 2.02 5.34 -17.91
N THR A 357 2.65 6.08 -16.99
CA THR A 357 2.85 7.52 -17.19
C THR A 357 4.30 7.73 -17.54
N THR A 358 4.56 8.24 -18.74
CA THR A 358 5.88 8.76 -19.10
C THR A 358 6.07 10.05 -18.30
N ALA A 359 7.20 10.21 -17.60
CA ALA A 359 7.49 11.48 -16.95
C ALA A 359 7.44 12.60 -18.01
N ALA A 360 6.59 13.60 -17.83
CA ALA A 360 6.56 14.75 -18.72
C ALA A 360 7.98 15.34 -18.75
N THR A 361 8.55 15.48 -19.94
CA THR A 361 9.79 16.25 -20.12
C THR A 361 9.54 17.65 -19.58
N ALA A 362 10.10 17.96 -18.41
CA ALA A 362 10.25 19.33 -17.99
C ALA A 362 11.09 20.01 -19.06
N THR A 363 10.44 20.74 -19.96
CA THR A 363 11.09 21.60 -20.93
C THR A 363 11.63 22.78 -20.14
N TYR A 364 12.80 22.61 -19.53
CA TYR A 364 13.53 23.73 -19.00
C TYR A 364 13.86 24.65 -20.16
N SER A 365 13.35 25.88 -20.11
CA SER A 365 13.77 26.92 -21.04
C SER A 365 15.29 26.98 -21.08
N THR A 366 15.86 27.16 -22.28
CA THR A 366 17.30 27.08 -22.55
C THR A 366 18.15 27.95 -21.62
N SER A 367 17.59 29.02 -21.03
CA SER A 367 18.26 29.87 -20.05
C SER A 367 18.53 29.22 -18.69
N ALA A 368 17.66 28.32 -18.21
CA ALA A 368 17.83 27.63 -16.93
C ALA A 368 18.88 26.50 -17.03
N ALA A 369 18.93 25.81 -18.18
CA ALA A 369 19.92 24.78 -18.43
C ALA A 369 21.36 25.35 -18.52
N THR A 370 21.52 26.58 -19.04
CA THR A 370 22.83 27.26 -19.06
C THR A 370 23.28 27.68 -17.66
N ALA A 371 22.36 28.13 -16.80
CA ALA A 371 22.69 28.53 -15.43
C ALA A 371 23.17 27.35 -14.58
N ILE A 372 22.47 26.20 -14.66
CA ILE A 372 22.83 24.99 -13.92
C ILE A 372 24.16 24.40 -14.42
N THR A 373 24.40 24.38 -15.74
CA THR A 373 25.69 23.87 -16.28
C THR A 373 26.88 24.75 -15.89
N VAL A 374 26.71 26.07 -15.80
CA VAL A 374 27.76 26.99 -15.34
C VAL A 374 28.05 26.82 -13.85
N GLU A 375 27.03 26.62 -13.02
CA GLU A 375 27.18 26.42 -11.58
C GLU A 375 27.88 25.09 -11.25
N TYR A 376 27.49 23.99 -11.92
CA TYR A 376 28.19 22.71 -11.78
C TYR A 376 29.62 22.74 -12.32
N ALA A 377 29.88 23.39 -13.46
CA ALA A 377 31.23 23.54 -13.99
C ALA A 377 32.15 24.31 -13.03
N ASN A 378 31.62 25.32 -12.34
CA ASN A 378 32.37 26.08 -11.33
C ASN A 378 32.68 25.26 -10.07
N ILE A 379 31.73 24.43 -9.60
CA ILE A 379 31.95 23.52 -8.48
C ILE A 379 33.01 22.46 -8.84
N TYR A 380 32.94 21.87 -10.03
CA TYR A 380 33.92 20.90 -10.50
C TYR A 380 35.31 21.52 -10.70
N ARG A 381 35.37 22.76 -11.21
CA ARG A 381 36.64 23.51 -11.34
C ARG A 381 37.28 23.78 -9.99
N GLN A 382 36.49 24.18 -8.98
CA GLN A 382 37.00 24.37 -7.61
C GLN A 382 37.48 23.05 -6.99
N PHE A 383 36.77 21.95 -7.22
CA PHE A 383 37.22 20.63 -6.78
C PHE A 383 38.54 20.20 -7.43
N LEU A 384 38.73 20.49 -8.73
CA LEU A 384 39.97 20.19 -9.44
C LEU A 384 41.15 21.04 -8.94
N GLU A 385 40.91 22.33 -8.69
CA GLU A 385 41.93 23.25 -8.15
C GLU A 385 42.37 22.82 -6.74
N ILE A 386 41.45 22.37 -5.90
CA ILE A 386 41.74 21.80 -4.57
C ILE A 386 42.53 20.50 -4.71
N LEU A 387 42.14 19.60 -5.61
CA LEU A 387 42.82 18.32 -5.82
C LEU A 387 44.25 18.53 -6.36
N ILE A 388 44.44 19.47 -7.28
CA ILE A 388 45.76 19.86 -7.80
C ILE A 388 46.61 20.50 -6.69
N CYS A 389 46.04 21.33 -5.83
CA CYS A 389 46.72 21.89 -4.66
C CYS A 389 47.20 20.79 -3.69
N ILE A 390 46.36 19.78 -3.43
CA ILE A 390 46.70 18.63 -2.58
C ILE A 390 47.83 17.80 -3.18
N ILE A 391 47.82 17.58 -4.50
CA ILE A 391 48.82 16.76 -5.19
C ILE A 391 50.16 17.51 -5.37
N MET A 392 50.13 18.81 -5.64
CA MET A 392 51.33 19.60 -5.96
C MET A 392 51.92 20.37 -4.77
N GLY A 393 51.26 20.34 -3.60
CA GLY A 393 51.81 20.86 -2.34
C GLY A 393 52.00 22.38 -2.26
N ASN A 394 51.32 23.16 -3.10
CA ASN A 394 51.52 24.62 -3.18
C ASN A 394 50.17 25.37 -3.25
N CYS A 395 49.62 25.76 -2.10
CA CYS A 395 48.28 26.35 -1.95
C CYS A 395 48.29 27.88 -1.83
N SER A 396 49.00 28.58 -2.70
CA SER A 396 49.02 30.06 -2.69
C SER A 396 47.88 30.59 -3.56
N GLY A 397 46.63 30.59 -3.06
CA GLY A 397 45.50 31.21 -3.77
C GLY A 397 44.07 30.78 -3.42
N VAL A 398 43.85 29.83 -2.50
CA VAL A 398 42.49 29.36 -2.16
C VAL A 398 41.88 30.24 -1.06
N LEU A 399 40.86 31.03 -1.37
CA LEU A 399 40.07 31.80 -0.39
C LEU A 399 38.99 30.90 0.25
N PRO A 400 38.70 31.04 1.56
CA PRO A 400 37.69 30.23 2.25
C PRO A 400 36.25 30.66 1.90
N MET A 401 35.33 29.69 1.89
CA MET A 401 33.91 29.88 1.64
C MET A 401 33.26 30.82 2.67
N GLY A 402 32.69 31.94 2.20
CA GLY A 402 31.89 32.84 3.02
C GLY A 402 30.45 32.34 3.16
N HIS A 403 30.01 32.12 4.41
CA HIS A 403 28.60 31.91 4.75
C HIS A 403 27.80 33.20 4.53
N GLY A 404 26.90 33.22 3.54
CA GLY A 404 25.90 34.26 3.39
C GLY A 404 24.80 34.13 4.45
N SER A 405 24.89 34.93 5.52
CA SER A 405 23.78 35.16 6.45
C SER A 405 22.99 36.38 5.98
N ASN A 406 21.72 36.17 5.60
CA ASN A 406 20.81 37.26 5.25
C ASN A 406 20.11 37.74 6.53
N SER A 407 20.54 38.89 7.04
CA SER A 407 19.85 39.63 8.09
C SER A 407 19.44 40.99 7.54
N ASN A 408 18.15 41.28 7.55
CA ASN A 408 17.62 42.63 7.37
C ASN A 408 16.31 42.75 8.16
N HIS A 409 16.40 43.39 9.33
CA HIS A 409 15.30 44.07 9.99
C HIS A 409 15.38 45.56 9.65
N PRO A 410 14.25 46.29 9.76
CA PRO A 410 14.31 47.59 10.41
C PRO A 410 13.34 47.71 11.60
N HIS A 411 13.78 48.55 12.52
CA HIS A 411 13.28 48.86 13.85
C HIS A 411 11.90 49.53 13.91
N GLY A 412 11.22 49.32 15.05
CA GLY A 412 10.16 50.19 15.58
C GLY A 412 9.52 49.64 16.86
N GLY A 413 9.99 50.04 18.03
CA GLY A 413 9.22 49.97 19.31
C GLY A 413 8.51 51.30 19.60
N PRO A 414 7.93 51.58 20.80
CA PRO A 414 7.95 50.80 22.07
C PRO A 414 6.55 50.83 22.81
N PRO A 415 6.41 50.79 24.16
CA PRO A 415 6.35 49.58 25.00
C PRO A 415 5.18 49.54 26.03
N GLY A 416 5.01 48.41 26.75
CA GLY A 416 4.28 48.31 28.04
C GLY A 416 3.11 47.31 27.99
N GLN A 417 2.79 46.50 28.99
CA GLN A 417 3.19 46.37 30.39
C GLN A 417 2.99 44.91 30.82
N ALA A 418 3.82 44.46 31.76
CA ALA A 418 3.62 43.24 32.54
C ALA A 418 2.47 43.41 33.54
N ARG A 419 1.62 42.38 33.73
CA ARG A 419 0.95 42.11 35.01
C ARG A 419 0.81 40.61 35.29
N LYS A 420 1.40 40.21 36.41
CA LYS A 420 1.09 39.02 37.21
C LYS A 420 -0.27 39.19 37.91
N HIS A 421 -0.97 38.06 38.14
CA HIS A 421 -1.80 37.67 39.30
C HIS A 421 -2.85 36.65 38.81
N SER A 422 -2.78 35.36 39.17
CA SER A 422 -3.02 34.67 40.45
C SER A 422 -4.47 34.24 40.67
N ASN A 423 -4.59 32.95 40.96
CA ASN A 423 -5.53 32.24 41.84
C ASN A 423 -6.97 31.87 41.41
N ASP A 424 -7.16 30.56 41.61
CA ASP A 424 -8.26 29.86 42.29
C ASP A 424 -9.65 29.74 41.66
N GLY A 425 -10.11 28.49 41.69
CA GLY A 425 -11.40 28.21 42.32
C GLY A 425 -12.40 27.39 41.51
N GLY A 426 -12.37 26.07 41.68
CA GLY A 426 -13.54 25.35 42.17
C GLY A 426 -14.72 25.02 41.23
N ARG A 427 -14.74 23.74 40.82
CA ARG A 427 -15.80 22.75 41.11
C ARG A 427 -17.16 22.82 40.37
N ARG A 428 -17.52 21.61 39.89
CA ARG A 428 -18.83 20.97 39.65
C ARG A 428 -19.39 21.02 38.23
N GLY A 429 -19.50 19.81 37.65
CA GLY A 429 -20.27 19.50 36.46
C GLY A 429 -20.42 17.99 36.32
N SER A 430 -21.48 17.46 36.93
CA SER A 430 -22.06 16.13 36.66
C SER A 430 -22.66 16.11 35.26
N GLY A 431 -22.56 14.98 34.54
CA GLY A 431 -23.30 14.79 33.30
C GLY A 431 -22.85 13.56 32.50
N ASP A 432 -23.57 12.47 32.70
CA ASP A 432 -23.99 11.48 31.70
C ASP A 432 -22.95 10.81 30.79
N SER A 433 -22.61 9.57 31.21
CA SER A 433 -22.13 8.50 30.34
C SER A 433 -23.24 8.05 29.38
N HIS A 434 -23.17 8.44 28.11
CA HIS A 434 -23.92 7.80 27.02
C HIS A 434 -23.11 6.66 26.41
N GLY A 435 -23.81 5.53 26.22
CA GLY A 435 -23.27 4.24 25.88
C GLY A 435 -22.47 4.20 24.58
N LYS A 436 -21.32 3.52 24.65
CA LYS A 436 -20.64 2.99 23.47
C LYS A 436 -21.47 1.83 22.94
N GLY A 437 -22.04 2.00 21.74
CA GLY A 437 -22.60 0.90 20.97
C GLY A 437 -21.52 -0.15 20.69
N GLY A 438 -21.84 -1.40 21.01
CA GLY A 438 -20.95 -2.53 20.81
C GLY A 438 -20.70 -2.77 19.32
N GLY A 439 -19.46 -2.61 18.89
CA GLY A 439 -18.98 -3.19 17.65
C GLY A 439 -19.00 -4.70 17.79
N GLN A 440 -19.82 -5.37 16.98
CA GLN A 440 -19.78 -6.82 16.83
C GLN A 440 -18.43 -7.20 16.23
N GLY A 441 -17.54 -7.70 17.09
CA GLY A 441 -16.33 -8.39 16.66
C GLY A 441 -16.74 -9.68 15.96
N HIS A 442 -16.79 -9.65 14.63
CA HIS A 442 -16.87 -10.88 13.86
C HIS A 442 -15.50 -11.57 13.89
N GLY A 443 -15.51 -12.83 14.31
CA GLY A 443 -14.33 -13.65 14.52
C GLY A 443 -13.53 -13.78 13.23
N HIS A 444 -12.43 -13.04 13.17
CA HIS A 444 -11.32 -13.42 12.31
C HIS A 444 -10.82 -14.78 12.80
N GLY A 445 -10.64 -15.73 11.88
CA GLY A 445 -9.90 -16.95 12.19
C GLY A 445 -8.61 -16.56 12.89
N ASN A 446 -8.40 -17.08 14.10
CA ASN A 446 -7.20 -16.82 14.86
C ASN A 446 -6.02 -17.24 13.96
N LYS A 447 -5.21 -16.26 13.53
CA LYS A 447 -3.89 -16.50 12.93
C LYS A 447 -3.01 -17.07 14.04
N ASN A 448 -3.21 -18.34 14.39
CA ASN A 448 -2.33 -19.08 15.28
C ASN A 448 -1.12 -19.48 14.42
N HIS A 449 -0.14 -18.58 14.34
CA HIS A 449 1.19 -18.83 13.77
C HIS A 449 2.09 -19.51 14.81
#